data_AF-A0A7C4S8W7-F1
#
_entry.id   AF-A0A7C4S8W7-F1
#
_cell.length_a   1.000
_cell.length_b   1.000
_cell.length_c   1.000
_cell.angle_alpha   90.00
_cell.angle_beta   90.00
_cell.angle_gamma   90.00
#
_symmetry.space_group_name_H-M   'P 1'
#
loop_
_entity.id
_entity.type
_entity.pdbx_description
1 polymer ?
#
loop_
_entity_poly.entity_id
_entity_poly.type
_entity_poly.pdbx_seq_one_letter_code
_entity_poly.pdbx_strand_id
1 'polypeptide(L)'
;MPFNELRKDYILNRWVVIAVERCRRPTDFVKNKTVRARDGVCPLCPGNEHMTPPAVLLYLNRGGKIEKASDYGDSRPKDWLIRCVPNLYPAFTPPKPEEKPSIIGEVERENLALAVGHHEVLVESPVHDEHPSDARITQLIYVINAYMDRLSELYSRQYVRYVSIFRNHGPEAGASLSHAHSQIIATPMVPRLVAEELEASKEQWRNKGVCAFCEIIENEKNSPRLIAENPDFMALAPYASIHPMEFWIIPKKHRSTMLGLSEAETENLARIMKACLGGLKRLLNDPPYNFGFHMAPQSEAASYYHWHLEVYPKLAIWAGFEKSTGMYINTVSPETAAEHLRGAIQ
;
A
#
# COMPACT_ATOMS: atom_id res chain seq x y z
N MET A 1 -13.82 -9.00 -35.04
CA MET A 1 -13.04 -8.86 -33.79
C MET A 1 -13.67 -9.79 -32.77
N PRO A 2 -12.89 -10.58 -32.02
CA PRO A 2 -13.43 -11.34 -30.90
C PRO A 2 -14.06 -10.39 -29.87
N PHE A 3 -15.01 -10.88 -29.09
CA PHE A 3 -15.61 -10.09 -28.02
C PHE A 3 -14.57 -9.80 -26.93
N ASN A 4 -14.66 -8.62 -26.30
CA ASN A 4 -13.92 -8.35 -25.07
C ASN A 4 -14.42 -9.26 -23.94
N GLU A 5 -13.57 -9.54 -22.97
CA GLU A 5 -13.92 -10.37 -21.83
C GLU A 5 -14.51 -9.51 -20.70
N LEU A 6 -15.46 -10.09 -19.96
CA LEU A 6 -15.96 -9.53 -18.71
C LEU A 6 -15.57 -10.49 -17.57
N ARG A 7 -14.70 -10.03 -16.67
CA ARG A 7 -14.16 -10.84 -15.57
C ARG A 7 -14.64 -10.31 -14.23
N LYS A 8 -15.00 -11.21 -13.33
CA LYS A 8 -15.38 -10.88 -11.96
C LYS A 8 -14.16 -11.01 -11.04
N ASP A 9 -14.05 -10.08 -10.10
CA ASP A 9 -13.10 -10.14 -8.99
C ASP A 9 -13.24 -11.45 -8.20
N TYR A 10 -12.15 -11.91 -7.60
CA TYR A 10 -12.12 -13.17 -6.86
C TYR A 10 -13.11 -13.18 -5.68
N ILE A 11 -13.27 -12.04 -5.02
CA ILE A 11 -13.97 -11.93 -3.74
C ILE A 11 -15.11 -10.91 -3.86
N LEU A 12 -14.83 -9.75 -4.46
CA LEU A 12 -15.80 -8.68 -4.54
C LEU A 12 -16.81 -8.90 -5.66
N ASN A 13 -18.01 -8.33 -5.51
CA ASN A 13 -18.97 -8.27 -6.62
C ASN A 13 -18.62 -7.14 -7.61
N ARG A 14 -17.35 -7.13 -8.06
CA ARG A 14 -16.77 -6.14 -8.96
C ARG A 14 -16.46 -6.79 -10.30
N TRP A 15 -16.85 -6.12 -11.39
CA TRP A 15 -16.65 -6.61 -12.75
C TRP A 15 -15.74 -5.67 -13.55
N VAL A 16 -14.86 -6.28 -14.35
CA VAL A 16 -13.88 -5.58 -15.18
C VAL A 16 -13.97 -6.07 -16.60
N VAL A 17 -14.00 -5.13 -17.54
CA VAL A 17 -13.90 -5.39 -18.97
C VAL A 17 -12.42 -5.45 -19.35
N ILE A 18 -11.96 -6.58 -19.87
CA ILE A 18 -10.62 -6.73 -20.43
C ILE A 18 -10.71 -6.48 -21.94
N ALA A 19 -10.21 -5.32 -22.39
CA ALA A 19 -10.35 -4.82 -23.75
C ALA A 19 -8.99 -4.54 -24.41
N VAL A 20 -8.27 -5.61 -24.76
CA VAL A 20 -6.88 -5.54 -25.27
C VAL A 20 -6.77 -4.69 -26.54
N GLU A 21 -7.73 -4.78 -27.48
CA GLU A 21 -7.68 -4.03 -28.74
C GLU A 21 -7.75 -2.49 -28.55
N ARG A 22 -8.23 -2.00 -27.40
CA ARG A 22 -8.26 -0.56 -27.10
C ARG A 22 -6.86 0.05 -26.93
N CYS A 23 -5.81 -0.74 -26.70
CA CYS A 23 -4.44 -0.23 -26.62
C CYS A 23 -3.96 0.40 -27.95
N ARG A 24 -4.61 0.09 -29.08
CA ARG A 24 -4.24 0.55 -30.43
C ARG A 24 -4.82 1.92 -30.82
N ARG A 25 -5.55 2.59 -29.92
CA ARG A 25 -6.16 3.90 -30.22
C ARG A 25 -5.08 4.99 -30.36
N PRO A 26 -5.06 5.78 -31.45
CA PRO A 26 -3.95 6.69 -31.77
C PRO A 26 -3.64 7.86 -30.79
N THR A 27 -4.26 7.96 -29.62
CA THR A 27 -4.12 9.18 -28.77
C THR A 27 -4.07 8.98 -27.25
N ASP A 28 -4.11 7.76 -26.72
CA ASP A 28 -4.25 7.57 -25.26
C ASP A 28 -2.92 7.43 -24.48
N PHE A 29 -1.77 7.41 -25.17
CA PHE A 29 -0.44 7.22 -24.55
C PHE A 29 0.53 8.38 -24.69
N VAL A 30 0.11 9.56 -25.16
CA VAL A 30 0.97 10.75 -25.15
C VAL A 30 1.04 11.31 -23.73
N LYS A 31 1.93 10.73 -22.90
CA LYS A 31 2.37 11.38 -21.66
C LYS A 31 3.38 12.45 -22.02
N ASN A 32 3.04 13.71 -21.76
CA ASN A 32 4.02 14.78 -21.66
C ASN A 32 5.04 14.39 -20.59
N LYS A 33 6.34 14.54 -20.90
CA LYS A 33 7.40 14.45 -19.89
C LYS A 33 7.02 15.34 -18.72
N THR A 34 6.79 14.76 -17.55
CA THR A 34 6.63 15.55 -16.34
C THR A 34 7.96 16.22 -16.06
N VAL A 35 7.94 17.55 -16.15
CA VAL A 35 9.00 18.44 -15.68
C VAL A 35 9.24 18.08 -14.21
N ARG A 36 10.46 17.67 -13.85
CA ARG A 36 10.88 17.53 -12.45
C ARG A 36 10.46 18.80 -11.72
N ALA A 37 9.54 18.69 -10.76
CA ALA A 37 9.11 19.84 -10.00
C ALA A 37 10.22 20.27 -9.03
N ARG A 38 10.87 21.39 -9.39
CA ARG A 38 11.63 22.40 -8.63
C ARG A 38 12.76 21.94 -7.69
N ASP A 39 13.93 22.54 -7.94
CA ASP A 39 15.12 22.67 -7.09
C ASP A 39 14.83 23.38 -5.75
N GLY A 40 13.93 22.81 -4.94
CA GLY A 40 13.62 23.27 -3.59
C GLY A 40 14.32 22.40 -2.54
N VAL A 41 14.62 23.00 -1.38
CA VAL A 41 15.11 22.25 -0.22
C VAL A 41 14.05 21.24 0.21
N CYS A 42 14.37 19.94 0.16
CA CYS A 42 13.44 18.90 0.56
C CYS A 42 13.32 18.82 2.10
N PRO A 43 12.11 18.96 2.69
CA PRO A 43 11.93 18.92 4.14
C PRO A 43 12.19 17.52 4.75
N LEU A 44 12.22 16.47 3.92
CA LEU A 44 12.42 15.09 4.36
C LEU A 44 13.89 14.65 4.30
N CYS A 45 14.78 15.46 3.73
CA CYS A 45 16.22 15.18 3.71
C CYS A 45 16.86 15.38 5.09
N PRO A 46 17.88 14.57 5.43
CA PRO A 46 18.71 14.81 6.62
C PRO A 46 19.26 16.24 6.67
N GLY A 47 19.20 16.86 7.84
CA GLY A 47 19.56 18.26 8.06
C GLY A 47 18.38 19.24 8.03
N ASN A 48 17.24 18.82 7.48
CA ASN A 48 16.02 19.63 7.40
C ASN A 48 14.96 19.21 8.41
N GLU A 49 15.34 18.54 9.50
CA GLU A 49 14.40 17.96 10.47
C GLU A 49 13.51 19.01 11.17
N HIS A 50 13.97 20.25 11.20
CA HIS A 50 13.25 21.42 11.72
C HIS A 50 12.09 21.88 10.81
N MET A 51 12.03 21.41 9.56
CA MET A 51 10.98 21.73 8.59
C MET A 51 9.77 20.78 8.69
N THR A 52 9.81 19.79 9.58
CA THR A 52 8.71 18.84 9.81
C THR A 52 8.26 18.90 11.27
N PRO A 53 7.04 18.41 11.58
CA PRO A 53 6.67 18.14 12.97
C PRO A 53 7.65 17.19 13.67
N PRO A 54 7.70 17.18 15.02
CA PRO A 54 8.55 16.26 15.78
C PRO A 54 8.23 14.80 15.43
N ALA A 55 9.26 14.01 15.18
CA ALA A 55 9.13 12.60 14.85
C ALA A 55 8.58 11.80 16.04
N VAL A 56 7.56 10.99 15.75
CA VAL A 56 6.97 10.03 16.70
C VAL A 56 7.69 8.69 16.68
N LEU A 57 8.52 8.45 15.65
CA LEU A 57 9.38 7.27 15.55
C LEU A 57 10.66 7.62 14.78
N LEU A 58 11.80 7.21 15.32
CA LEU A 58 13.12 7.27 14.71
C LEU A 58 13.79 5.92 14.84
N TYR A 59 14.44 5.45 13.77
CA TYR A 59 15.41 4.37 13.85
C TYR A 59 16.81 4.96 13.74
N LEU A 60 17.62 4.82 14.79
CA LEU A 60 18.99 5.32 14.86
C LEU A 60 19.96 4.14 14.89
N ASN A 61 21.08 4.24 14.17
CA ASN A 61 22.14 3.23 14.26
C ASN A 61 23.12 3.61 15.38
N ARG A 62 23.11 2.87 16.48
CA ARG A 62 24.07 2.99 17.58
C ARG A 62 24.91 1.72 17.67
N GLY A 63 26.14 1.79 17.14
CA GLY A 63 27.09 0.68 17.26
C GLY A 63 26.64 -0.62 16.61
N GLY A 64 25.91 -0.54 15.47
CA GLY A 64 25.43 -1.71 14.73
C GLY A 64 24.08 -2.25 15.22
N LYS A 65 23.45 -1.61 16.21
CA LYS A 65 22.09 -1.92 16.67
C LYS A 65 21.14 -0.78 16.33
N ILE A 66 19.90 -1.14 16.01
CA ILE A 66 18.83 -0.19 15.79
C ILE A 66 18.24 0.22 17.15
N GLU A 67 18.42 1.48 17.50
CA GLU A 67 17.74 2.13 18.61
C GLU A 67 16.46 2.80 18.09
N LYS A 68 15.33 2.54 18.74
CA LYS A 68 14.05 3.21 18.47
C LYS A 68 13.90 4.41 19.40
N ALA A 69 13.63 5.59 18.85
CA ALA A 69 13.49 6.82 19.61
C ALA A 69 12.34 7.70 19.05
N SER A 70 12.12 8.86 19.67
CA SER A 70 11.26 9.93 19.17
C SER A 70 11.94 11.28 19.41
N ASP A 71 11.48 12.31 18.70
CA ASP A 71 11.93 13.68 18.94
C ASP A 71 11.38 14.16 20.30
N TYR A 72 12.23 14.82 21.10
CA TYR A 72 11.85 15.41 22.39
C TYR A 72 12.46 16.80 22.56
N GLY A 73 11.64 17.77 22.96
CA GLY A 73 12.02 19.18 23.03
C GLY A 73 12.54 19.67 21.67
N ASP A 74 13.74 20.26 21.67
CA ASP A 74 14.43 20.76 20.47
C ASP A 74 15.38 19.74 19.83
N SER A 75 15.55 18.55 20.43
CA SER A 75 16.43 17.52 19.89
C SER A 75 15.87 16.93 18.60
N ARG A 76 16.64 17.03 17.51
CA ARG A 76 16.32 16.46 16.20
C ARG A 76 17.54 15.67 15.68
N PRO A 77 17.65 14.37 15.99
CA PRO A 77 18.71 13.51 15.46
C PRO A 77 18.72 13.55 13.93
N LYS A 78 19.91 13.57 13.32
CA LYS A 78 20.09 13.66 11.85
C LYS A 78 20.60 12.37 11.22
N ASP A 79 21.08 11.45 12.05
CA ASP A 79 21.63 10.14 11.72
C ASP A 79 20.56 9.04 11.70
N TRP A 80 19.34 9.40 11.34
CA TRP A 80 18.21 8.48 11.27
C TRP A 80 18.22 7.63 10.00
N LEU A 81 17.76 6.39 10.13
CA LEU A 81 17.54 5.45 9.05
C LEU A 81 16.07 5.44 8.60
N ILE A 82 15.16 5.64 9.55
CA ILE A 82 13.72 5.81 9.34
C ILE A 82 13.25 6.95 10.24
N ARG A 83 12.30 7.74 9.74
CA ARG A 83 11.68 8.83 10.49
C ARG A 83 10.18 8.87 10.21
N CYS A 84 9.35 8.69 11.23
CA CYS A 84 7.91 8.89 11.13
C CYS A 84 7.51 10.19 11.82
N VAL A 85 6.84 11.08 11.11
CA VAL A 85 6.37 12.37 11.63
C VAL A 85 4.86 12.49 11.44
N PRO A 86 4.13 13.21 12.32
CA PRO A 86 2.79 13.67 12.00
C PRO A 86 2.80 14.46 10.69
N ASN A 87 1.78 14.25 9.85
CA ASN A 87 1.60 15.03 8.65
C ASN A 87 1.29 16.49 9.04
N LEU A 88 1.95 17.45 8.41
CA LEU A 88 1.75 18.88 8.68
C LEU A 88 0.33 19.35 8.29
N TYR A 89 -0.29 18.67 7.34
CA TYR A 89 -1.67 18.92 6.88
C TYR A 89 -2.50 17.64 7.03
N PRO A 90 -2.83 17.24 8.26
CA PRO A 90 -3.45 15.95 8.53
C PRO A 90 -4.91 15.90 8.03
N ALA A 91 -5.32 14.76 7.47
CA ALA A 91 -6.72 14.52 7.11
C ALA A 91 -7.53 14.00 8.31
N PHE A 92 -6.85 13.40 9.28
CA PHE A 92 -7.39 12.91 10.54
C PHE A 92 -6.52 13.42 11.69
N THR A 93 -7.16 13.90 12.75
CA THR A 93 -6.47 14.54 13.88
C THR A 93 -6.70 13.74 15.16
N PRO A 94 -5.67 13.52 15.99
CA PRO A 94 -5.85 12.78 17.23
C PRO A 94 -6.70 13.58 18.21
N PRO A 95 -7.49 12.92 19.08
CA PRO A 95 -8.25 13.60 20.11
C PRO A 95 -7.30 14.24 21.12
N LYS A 96 -7.76 15.34 21.73
CA LYS A 96 -7.03 15.97 22.83
C LYS A 96 -7.11 15.09 24.09
N PRO A 97 -6.13 15.14 25.00
CA PRO A 97 -6.14 14.36 26.25
C PRO A 97 -7.41 14.55 27.09
N GLU A 98 -7.99 15.75 27.06
CA GLU A 98 -9.23 16.13 27.74
C GLU A 98 -10.52 15.65 27.07
N GLU A 99 -10.47 15.16 25.83
CA GLU A 99 -11.64 14.68 25.08
C GLU A 99 -11.93 13.21 25.41
N LYS A 100 -13.16 12.91 25.85
CA LYS A 100 -13.54 11.55 26.26
C LYS A 100 -13.60 10.60 25.06
N PRO A 101 -13.04 9.37 25.16
CA PRO A 101 -13.10 8.36 24.11
C PRO A 101 -14.51 7.98 23.66
N SER A 102 -15.51 8.09 24.55
CA SER A 102 -16.90 7.76 24.26
C SER A 102 -17.56 8.70 23.25
N ILE A 103 -17.03 9.91 23.05
CA ILE A 103 -17.52 10.88 22.04
C ILE A 103 -16.87 10.58 20.66
N ILE A 104 -15.82 9.76 20.64
CA ILE A 104 -14.95 9.58 19.47
C ILE A 104 -15.49 8.46 18.59
N GLY A 105 -16.06 8.84 17.44
CA GLY A 105 -16.70 7.91 16.52
C GLY A 105 -18.18 7.70 16.78
N GLU A 106 -18.76 8.37 17.79
CA GLU A 106 -20.20 8.57 17.84
C GLU A 106 -20.58 9.53 16.72
N VAL A 107 -21.35 9.00 15.79
CA VAL A 107 -22.05 9.71 14.72
C VAL A 107 -22.80 10.88 15.38
N GLU A 108 -22.28 12.11 15.24
CA GLU A 108 -22.91 13.30 15.84
C GLU A 108 -24.36 13.46 15.33
N ARG A 109 -24.62 12.98 14.09
CA ARG A 109 -25.92 12.79 13.40
C ARG A 109 -25.75 11.75 12.30
N GLU A 110 -26.80 11.05 11.86
CA GLU A 110 -26.76 9.90 10.91
C GLU A 110 -25.75 9.97 9.74
N ASN A 111 -25.42 11.16 9.22
CA ASN A 111 -24.48 11.37 8.11
C ASN A 111 -23.25 12.25 8.45
N LEU A 112 -22.93 12.46 9.74
CA LEU A 112 -21.83 13.29 10.21
C LEU A 112 -21.03 12.58 11.31
N ALA A 113 -19.72 12.47 11.12
CA ALA A 113 -18.78 11.97 12.12
C ALA A 113 -17.51 12.82 12.10
N LEU A 114 -16.86 12.94 13.26
CA LEU A 114 -15.57 13.62 13.37
C LEU A 114 -14.46 12.76 12.74
N ALA A 115 -13.57 13.39 11.98
CA ALA A 115 -12.38 12.77 11.40
C ALA A 115 -11.27 12.58 12.45
N VAL A 116 -11.58 11.85 13.52
CA VAL A 116 -10.64 11.56 14.61
C VAL A 116 -9.73 10.40 14.22
N GLY A 117 -8.42 10.56 14.36
CA GLY A 117 -7.46 9.55 13.93
C GLY A 117 -6.04 10.08 13.91
N HIS A 118 -5.19 9.50 13.08
CA HIS A 118 -3.81 9.96 12.91
C HIS A 118 -3.50 10.03 11.43
N HIS A 119 -2.71 11.03 11.01
CA HIS A 119 -2.14 11.09 9.67
C HIS A 119 -0.64 11.33 9.81
N GLU A 120 0.16 10.37 9.37
CA GLU A 120 1.62 10.37 9.52
C GLU A 120 2.31 10.18 8.17
N VAL A 121 3.53 10.71 8.08
CA VAL A 121 4.45 10.51 6.96
C VAL A 121 5.61 9.68 7.48
N LEU A 122 5.79 8.49 6.92
CA LEU A 122 6.97 7.65 7.15
C LEU A 122 8.00 7.94 6.06
N VAL A 123 9.08 8.62 6.42
CA VAL A 123 10.25 8.80 5.57
C VAL A 123 11.05 7.50 5.53
N GLU A 124 11.14 6.90 4.34
CA GLU A 124 11.59 5.52 4.15
C GLU A 124 13.10 5.37 4.09
N SER A 125 13.82 6.44 3.79
CA SER A 125 15.29 6.46 3.71
C SER A 125 15.82 7.87 3.97
N PRO A 126 17.02 8.03 4.56
CA PRO A 126 17.74 9.30 4.55
C PRO A 126 18.23 9.71 3.15
N VAL A 127 18.30 8.77 2.20
CA VAL A 127 18.70 9.04 0.80
C VAL A 127 17.46 9.37 -0.01
N HIS A 128 17.44 10.58 -0.59
CA HIS A 128 16.28 11.18 -1.27
C HIS A 128 15.60 10.25 -2.28
N ASP A 129 16.39 9.67 -3.19
CA ASP A 129 15.92 8.85 -4.31
C ASP A 129 15.98 7.33 -4.01
N GLU A 130 16.22 6.90 -2.76
CA GLU A 130 16.26 5.46 -2.41
C GLU A 130 14.83 4.90 -2.25
N HIS A 131 14.10 4.87 -3.36
CA HIS A 131 12.74 4.32 -3.46
C HIS A 131 12.72 2.79 -3.35
N PRO A 132 11.58 2.17 -3.01
CA PRO A 132 11.51 0.72 -2.82
C PRO A 132 11.97 -0.15 -4.00
N SER A 133 11.90 0.37 -5.23
CA SER A 133 12.41 -0.30 -6.44
C SER A 133 13.95 -0.38 -6.49
N ASP A 134 14.67 0.56 -5.86
CA ASP A 134 16.14 0.65 -5.88
C ASP A 134 16.78 0.38 -4.51
N ALA A 135 16.01 0.56 -3.43
CA ALA A 135 16.46 0.53 -2.05
C ALA A 135 17.22 -0.76 -1.68
N ARG A 136 18.24 -0.63 -0.83
CA ARG A 136 18.91 -1.81 -0.26
C ARG A 136 17.89 -2.63 0.53
N ILE A 137 18.03 -3.96 0.50
CA ILE A 137 17.11 -4.87 1.22
C ILE A 137 17.05 -4.52 2.72
N THR A 138 18.18 -4.17 3.33
CA THR A 138 18.24 -3.72 4.73
C THR A 138 17.39 -2.47 4.98
N GLN A 139 17.35 -1.54 4.04
CA GLN A 139 16.54 -0.32 4.17
C GLN A 139 15.05 -0.66 4.11
N LEU A 140 14.65 -1.53 3.18
CA LEU A 140 13.26 -2.02 3.10
C LEU A 140 12.83 -2.81 4.34
N ILE A 141 13.74 -3.59 4.93
CA ILE A 141 13.50 -4.25 6.22
C ILE A 141 13.20 -3.21 7.31
N TYR A 142 13.95 -2.09 7.36
CA TYR A 142 13.66 -1.00 8.31
C TYR A 142 12.29 -0.37 8.06
N VAL A 143 11.92 -0.14 6.80
CA VAL A 143 10.59 0.38 6.43
C VAL A 143 9.47 -0.54 6.91
N ILE A 144 9.57 -1.84 6.62
CA ILE A 144 8.57 -2.84 7.01
C ILE A 144 8.47 -2.97 8.53
N ASN A 145 9.60 -2.96 9.25
CA ASN A 145 9.60 -2.96 10.71
C ASN A 145 8.95 -1.68 11.27
N ALA A 146 9.20 -0.52 10.68
CA ALA A 146 8.59 0.72 11.10
C ALA A 146 7.08 0.74 10.85
N TYR A 147 6.59 0.14 9.75
CA TYR A 147 5.17 -0.12 9.55
C TYR A 147 4.59 -0.94 10.70
N MET A 148 5.21 -2.06 11.07
CA MET A 148 4.75 -2.89 12.19
C MET A 148 4.72 -2.13 13.53
N ASP A 149 5.73 -1.30 13.80
CA ASP A 149 5.77 -0.46 15.00
C ASP A 149 4.62 0.55 15.03
N ARG A 150 4.38 1.24 13.92
CA ARG A 150 3.28 2.22 13.82
C ARG A 150 1.92 1.52 13.88
N LEU A 151 1.76 0.36 13.25
CA LEU A 151 0.53 -0.43 13.37
C LEU A 151 0.26 -0.81 14.83
N SER A 152 1.26 -1.34 15.54
CA SER A 152 1.12 -1.74 16.94
C SER A 152 0.73 -0.56 17.83
N GLU A 153 1.38 0.59 17.65
CA GLU A 153 1.08 1.83 18.39
C GLU A 153 -0.32 2.36 18.09
N LEU A 154 -0.70 2.45 16.81
CA LEU A 154 -1.97 3.05 16.39
C LEU A 154 -3.17 2.16 16.74
N TYR A 155 -3.06 0.84 16.61
CA TYR A 155 -4.14 -0.07 17.01
C TYR A 155 -4.31 -0.22 18.52
N SER A 156 -3.34 0.23 19.33
CA SER A 156 -3.52 0.33 20.79
C SER A 156 -4.52 1.43 21.19
N ARG A 157 -4.84 2.35 20.27
CA ARG A 157 -5.76 3.46 20.51
C ARG A 157 -7.20 2.98 20.35
N GLN A 158 -8.00 3.11 21.40
CA GLN A 158 -9.38 2.59 21.44
C GLN A 158 -10.30 3.12 20.34
N TYR A 159 -10.06 4.35 19.85
CA TYR A 159 -10.83 4.98 18.79
C TYR A 159 -10.37 4.61 17.38
N VAL A 160 -9.28 3.87 17.21
CA VAL A 160 -8.79 3.44 15.89
C VAL A 160 -9.45 2.11 15.52
N ARG A 161 -10.09 2.07 14.36
CA ARG A 161 -10.69 0.85 13.79
C ARG A 161 -9.92 0.30 12.61
N TYR A 162 -9.20 1.15 11.88
CA TYR A 162 -8.39 0.75 10.74
C TYR A 162 -7.15 1.64 10.61
N VAL A 163 -6.04 1.06 10.17
CA VAL A 163 -4.81 1.78 9.86
C VAL A 163 -4.44 1.46 8.41
N SER A 164 -4.52 2.46 7.55
CA SER A 164 -4.11 2.38 6.15
C SER A 164 -2.63 2.74 6.05
N ILE A 165 -1.83 1.84 5.47
CA ILE A 165 -0.47 2.13 5.02
C ILE A 165 -0.52 2.16 3.49
N PHE A 166 -0.12 3.29 2.91
CA PHE A 166 -0.11 3.47 1.47
C PHE A 166 1.05 4.35 1.00
N ARG A 167 1.35 4.26 -0.28
CA ARG A 167 2.38 5.05 -0.94
C ARG A 167 1.86 5.64 -2.24
N ASN A 168 2.30 6.86 -2.53
CA ASN A 168 2.14 7.51 -3.81
C ASN A 168 3.53 7.73 -4.42
N HIS A 169 3.80 7.16 -5.59
CA HIS A 169 5.05 7.34 -6.33
C HIS A 169 4.78 8.08 -7.64
N GLY A 170 5.43 9.21 -7.83
CA GLY A 170 5.24 10.07 -8.99
C GLY A 170 4.04 11.03 -8.89
N PRO A 171 4.10 12.18 -9.58
CA PRO A 171 3.12 13.26 -9.41
C PRO A 171 1.70 12.86 -9.87
N GLU A 172 1.57 12.05 -10.92
CA GLU A 172 0.26 11.58 -11.40
C GLU A 172 -0.41 10.57 -10.45
N ALA A 173 0.35 9.97 -9.53
CA ALA A 173 -0.17 9.15 -8.44
C ALA A 173 -0.51 9.96 -7.19
N GLY A 174 -0.35 11.29 -7.22
CA GLY A 174 -0.63 12.18 -6.09
C GLY A 174 0.53 12.35 -5.12
N ALA A 175 1.78 12.06 -5.52
CA ALA A 175 2.95 12.40 -4.72
C ALA A 175 3.21 13.91 -4.78
N SER A 176 3.19 14.57 -3.62
CA SER A 176 3.53 16.00 -3.49
C SER A 176 5.01 16.23 -3.19
N LEU A 177 5.70 15.22 -2.66
CA LEU A 177 7.12 15.22 -2.35
C LEU A 177 7.80 14.09 -3.14
N SER A 178 8.98 14.38 -3.69
CA SER A 178 9.75 13.41 -4.47
C SER A 178 10.58 12.45 -3.60
N HIS A 179 10.83 12.77 -2.34
CA HIS A 179 11.59 11.92 -1.42
C HIS A 179 10.86 10.59 -1.16
N ALA A 180 11.58 9.48 -0.99
CA ALA A 180 10.99 8.19 -0.64
C ALA A 180 10.19 8.23 0.68
N HIS A 181 8.87 8.18 0.59
CA HIS A 181 7.99 8.18 1.75
C HIS A 181 6.71 7.38 1.51
N SER A 182 6.15 6.89 2.61
CA SER A 182 4.81 6.34 2.70
C SER A 182 3.98 7.19 3.64
N GLN A 183 2.66 7.02 3.59
CA GLN A 183 1.73 7.64 4.50
C GLN A 183 0.99 6.58 5.30
N ILE A 184 0.66 6.94 6.54
CA ILE A 184 -0.09 6.10 7.46
C ILE A 184 -1.27 6.91 7.95
N ILE A 185 -2.48 6.40 7.73
CA ILE A 185 -3.72 7.03 8.21
C ILE A 185 -4.46 6.04 9.11
N ALA A 186 -4.63 6.41 10.39
CA ALA A 186 -5.49 5.70 11.32
C ALA A 186 -6.87 6.35 11.33
N THR A 187 -7.93 5.55 11.16
CA THR A 187 -9.31 6.01 11.02
C THR A 187 -10.22 5.42 12.11
N PRO A 188 -11.32 6.10 12.45
CA PRO A 188 -12.26 5.63 13.47
C PRO A 188 -13.30 4.66 12.92
N MET A 189 -13.20 4.33 11.63
CA MET A 189 -14.08 3.41 10.92
C MET A 189 -13.28 2.58 9.92
N VAL A 190 -13.78 1.39 9.59
CA VAL A 190 -13.22 0.56 8.52
C VAL A 190 -13.65 1.15 7.17
N PRO A 191 -12.73 1.47 6.24
CA PRO A 191 -13.07 1.97 4.91
C PRO A 191 -13.94 0.99 4.13
N ARG A 192 -14.82 1.53 3.27
CA ARG A 192 -15.82 0.74 2.52
C ARG A 192 -15.23 -0.47 1.81
N LEU A 193 -14.15 -0.30 1.04
CA LEU A 193 -13.55 -1.40 0.26
C LEU A 193 -13.09 -2.55 1.18
N VAL A 194 -12.42 -2.22 2.28
CA VAL A 194 -11.97 -3.22 3.26
C VAL A 194 -13.15 -3.90 3.93
N ALA A 195 -14.21 -3.15 4.25
CA ALA A 195 -15.43 -3.72 4.82
C ALA A 195 -16.13 -4.70 3.85
N GLU A 196 -16.17 -4.37 2.56
CA GLU A 196 -16.71 -5.26 1.51
C GLU A 196 -15.87 -6.54 1.38
N GLU A 197 -14.53 -6.43 1.38
CA GLU A 197 -13.65 -7.61 1.34
C GLU A 197 -13.78 -8.48 2.59
N LEU A 198 -13.91 -7.88 3.76
CA LEU A 198 -14.11 -8.58 5.02
C LEU A 198 -15.41 -9.38 5.02
N GLU A 199 -16.52 -8.75 4.61
CA GLU A 199 -17.82 -9.42 4.58
C GLU A 199 -17.84 -10.56 3.56
N ALA A 200 -17.32 -10.34 2.35
CA ALA A 200 -17.23 -11.39 1.33
C ALA A 200 -16.30 -12.54 1.75
N SER A 201 -15.18 -12.24 2.40
CA SER A 201 -14.28 -13.27 2.95
C SER A 201 -14.95 -14.07 4.08
N LYS A 202 -15.71 -13.40 4.95
CA LYS A 202 -16.49 -14.03 6.03
C LYS A 202 -17.57 -14.94 5.48
N GLU A 203 -18.33 -14.48 4.49
CA GLU A 203 -19.36 -15.28 3.82
C GLU A 203 -18.75 -16.53 3.16
N GLN A 204 -17.66 -16.38 2.42
CA GLN A 204 -16.98 -17.50 1.81
C GLN A 204 -16.48 -18.50 2.87
N TRP A 205 -15.87 -18.03 3.94
CA TRP A 205 -15.40 -18.90 5.01
C TRP A 205 -16.57 -19.64 5.68
N ARG A 206 -17.71 -18.98 5.91
CA ARG A 206 -18.92 -19.65 6.43
C ARG A 206 -19.45 -20.72 5.49
N ASN A 207 -19.36 -20.51 4.17
CA ASN A 207 -19.90 -21.42 3.17
C ASN A 207 -18.97 -22.61 2.85
N LYS A 208 -17.65 -22.37 2.77
CA LYS A 208 -16.66 -23.36 2.33
C LYS A 208 -15.72 -23.85 3.45
N GLY A 209 -15.62 -23.13 4.56
CA GLY A 209 -14.62 -23.38 5.60
C GLY A 209 -13.19 -22.98 5.23
N VAL A 210 -13.00 -22.25 4.12
CA VAL A 210 -11.68 -21.89 3.56
C VAL A 210 -11.59 -20.39 3.35
N CYS A 211 -10.45 -19.79 3.72
CA CYS A 211 -10.17 -18.38 3.44
C CYS A 211 -10.06 -18.13 1.94
N ALA A 212 -10.69 -17.06 1.45
CA ALA A 212 -10.73 -16.72 0.03
C ALA A 212 -9.35 -16.51 -0.59
N PHE A 213 -8.46 -15.79 0.10
CA PHE A 213 -7.11 -15.56 -0.41
C PHE A 213 -6.23 -16.82 -0.39
N CYS A 214 -6.45 -17.75 0.55
CA CYS A 214 -5.76 -19.04 0.51
C CYS A 214 -6.16 -19.86 -0.73
N GLU A 215 -7.43 -19.80 -1.13
CA GLU A 215 -7.92 -20.40 -2.38
C GLU A 215 -7.30 -19.70 -3.60
N ILE A 216 -7.17 -18.37 -3.59
CA ILE A 216 -6.47 -17.61 -4.64
C ILE A 216 -5.02 -18.06 -4.76
N ILE A 217 -4.29 -18.18 -3.65
CA ILE A 217 -2.89 -18.61 -3.66
C ILE A 217 -2.75 -20.00 -4.30
N GLU A 218 -3.60 -20.95 -3.91
CA GLU A 218 -3.55 -22.32 -4.43
C GLU A 218 -3.89 -22.38 -5.93
N ASN A 219 -4.86 -21.58 -6.38
CA ASN A 219 -5.28 -21.53 -7.78
C ASN A 219 -4.27 -20.82 -8.68
N GLU A 220 -3.62 -19.77 -8.19
CA GLU A 220 -2.75 -18.90 -9.00
C GLU A 220 -1.28 -19.33 -9.00
N LYS A 221 -0.83 -20.20 -8.08
CA LYS A 221 0.56 -20.65 -7.99
C LYS A 221 1.12 -21.29 -9.27
N ASN A 222 0.26 -21.89 -10.10
CA ASN A 222 0.65 -22.54 -11.36
C ASN A 222 -0.02 -21.88 -12.57
N SER A 223 -0.65 -20.72 -12.39
CA SER A 223 -1.36 -20.06 -13.46
C SER A 223 -0.42 -19.17 -14.30
N PRO A 224 -0.86 -18.75 -15.50
CA PRO A 224 -0.14 -17.75 -16.27
C PRO A 224 0.00 -16.39 -15.57
N ARG A 225 -0.77 -16.12 -14.50
CA ARG A 225 -0.80 -14.85 -13.78
C ARG A 225 0.18 -14.75 -12.62
N LEU A 226 0.89 -15.83 -12.27
CA LEU A 226 1.99 -15.77 -11.31
C LEU A 226 3.09 -14.83 -11.84
N ILE A 227 3.57 -13.91 -11.00
CA ILE A 227 4.67 -13.00 -11.34
C ILE A 227 5.98 -13.48 -10.72
N ALA A 228 5.97 -13.70 -9.40
CA ALA A 228 7.13 -14.15 -8.65
C ALA A 228 6.69 -14.83 -7.36
N GLU A 229 7.55 -15.65 -6.78
CA GLU A 229 7.35 -16.21 -5.46
C GLU A 229 8.67 -16.38 -4.71
N ASN A 230 8.59 -16.42 -3.39
CA ASN A 230 9.68 -16.83 -2.52
C ASN A 230 9.10 -17.75 -1.41
N PRO A 231 9.87 -18.17 -0.39
CA PRO A 231 9.36 -19.08 0.64
C PRO A 231 8.10 -18.60 1.36
N ASP A 232 7.93 -17.29 1.56
CA ASP A 232 6.87 -16.73 2.40
C ASP A 232 5.80 -15.95 1.63
N PHE A 233 6.07 -15.52 0.40
CA PHE A 233 5.20 -14.62 -0.37
C PHE A 233 5.04 -15.05 -1.83
N MET A 234 3.90 -14.67 -2.39
CA MET A 234 3.58 -14.82 -3.81
C MET A 234 3.12 -13.48 -4.38
N ALA A 235 3.61 -13.13 -5.57
CA ALA A 235 3.17 -11.99 -6.35
C ALA A 235 2.40 -12.47 -7.59
N LEU A 236 1.22 -11.91 -7.85
CA LEU A 236 0.34 -12.31 -8.96
C LEU A 236 -0.35 -11.10 -9.60
N ALA A 237 -0.71 -11.21 -10.88
CA ALA A 237 -1.63 -10.27 -11.54
C ALA A 237 -3.07 -10.74 -11.32
N PRO A 238 -3.96 -9.96 -10.68
CA PRO A 238 -5.28 -10.46 -10.32
C PRO A 238 -6.16 -10.70 -11.55
N TYR A 239 -6.93 -11.78 -11.56
CA TYR A 239 -7.75 -12.22 -12.69
C TYR A 239 -8.69 -11.13 -13.25
N ALA A 240 -9.17 -10.25 -12.38
CA ALA A 240 -9.96 -9.07 -12.73
C ALA A 240 -9.28 -7.77 -12.26
N SER A 241 -7.99 -7.60 -12.58
CA SER A 241 -7.24 -6.35 -12.32
C SER A 241 -7.95 -5.13 -12.89
N ILE A 242 -8.18 -4.11 -12.07
CA ILE A 242 -8.83 -2.85 -12.47
C ILE A 242 -7.83 -1.87 -13.11
N HIS A 243 -6.53 -2.04 -12.82
CA HIS A 243 -5.44 -1.26 -13.39
C HIS A 243 -4.57 -2.10 -14.35
N PRO A 244 -4.12 -1.53 -15.49
CA PRO A 244 -3.08 -2.17 -16.29
C PRO A 244 -1.82 -2.38 -15.46
N MET A 245 -1.23 -3.57 -15.54
CA MET A 245 -0.01 -3.94 -14.81
C MET A 245 -0.17 -4.00 -13.28
N GLU A 246 -1.41 -4.05 -12.78
CA GLU A 246 -1.72 -4.30 -11.38
C GLU A 246 -1.14 -5.64 -10.91
N PHE A 247 -0.61 -5.66 -9.70
CA PHE A 247 -0.20 -6.89 -9.06
C PHE A 247 -0.42 -6.85 -7.55
N TRP A 248 -0.65 -8.02 -6.97
CA TRP A 248 -0.81 -8.21 -5.54
C TRP A 248 0.38 -9.00 -5.00
N ILE A 249 0.79 -8.71 -3.77
CA ILE A 249 1.74 -9.52 -2.99
C ILE A 249 1.00 -10.05 -1.77
N ILE A 250 0.95 -11.37 -1.64
CA ILE A 250 0.16 -12.09 -0.63
C ILE A 250 1.10 -13.04 0.13
N PRO A 251 1.06 -13.11 1.48
CA PRO A 251 1.78 -14.14 2.20
C PRO A 251 1.20 -15.53 1.90
N LYS A 252 2.06 -16.54 1.86
CA LYS A 252 1.64 -17.94 1.71
C LYS A 252 1.03 -18.47 3.00
N LYS A 253 1.48 -17.97 4.15
CA LYS A 253 0.94 -18.30 5.47
C LYS A 253 -0.27 -17.42 5.78
N HIS A 254 -1.41 -18.06 6.04
CA HIS A 254 -2.65 -17.39 6.43
C HIS A 254 -2.46 -16.49 7.66
N ARG A 255 -2.61 -15.17 7.47
CA ARG A 255 -2.63 -14.15 8.53
C ARG A 255 -3.47 -12.97 8.08
N SER A 256 -4.23 -12.35 8.99
CA SER A 256 -5.05 -11.18 8.67
C SER A 256 -4.31 -9.84 8.81
N THR A 257 -3.08 -9.83 9.31
CA THR A 257 -2.25 -8.63 9.50
C THR A 257 -0.76 -8.97 9.36
N MET A 258 0.04 -7.97 9.01
CA MET A 258 1.51 -8.07 9.00
C MET A 258 2.13 -7.99 10.40
N LEU A 259 1.35 -7.71 11.45
CA LEU A 259 1.86 -7.76 12.82
C LEU A 259 2.38 -9.17 13.14
N GLY A 260 3.62 -9.24 13.63
CA GLY A 260 4.27 -10.49 14.02
C GLY A 260 4.94 -11.25 12.87
N LEU A 261 5.27 -10.59 11.75
CA LEU A 261 6.22 -11.16 10.80
C LEU A 261 7.57 -11.40 11.50
N SER A 262 8.16 -12.56 11.26
CA SER A 262 9.53 -12.87 11.69
C SER A 262 10.56 -12.06 10.90
N GLU A 263 11.83 -12.10 11.33
CA GLU A 263 12.92 -11.46 10.59
C GLU A 263 13.06 -12.03 9.17
N ALA A 264 12.95 -13.35 9.01
CA ALA A 264 13.00 -14.02 7.72
C ALA A 264 11.83 -13.64 6.81
N GLU A 265 10.60 -13.63 7.36
CA GLU A 265 9.40 -13.20 6.61
C GLU A 265 9.53 -11.71 6.21
N THR A 266 10.04 -10.85 7.10
CA THR A 266 10.27 -9.43 6.81
C THR A 266 11.28 -9.24 5.68
N GLU A 267 12.40 -9.99 5.68
CA GLU A 267 13.39 -9.96 4.60
C GLU A 267 12.79 -10.47 3.28
N ASN A 268 12.01 -11.56 3.31
CA ASN A 268 11.37 -12.10 2.12
C ASN A 268 10.32 -11.13 1.55
N LEU A 269 9.58 -10.41 2.39
CA LEU A 269 8.69 -9.33 1.94
C LEU A 269 9.47 -8.21 1.26
N ALA A 270 10.58 -7.76 1.87
CA ALA A 270 11.46 -6.73 1.28
C ALA A 270 11.98 -7.15 -0.10
N ARG A 271 12.42 -8.41 -0.25
CA ARG A 271 12.95 -8.96 -1.51
C ARG A 271 11.89 -9.00 -2.60
N ILE A 272 10.70 -9.54 -2.33
CA ILE A 272 9.65 -9.65 -3.35
C ILE A 272 9.07 -8.27 -3.74
N MET A 273 8.95 -7.34 -2.78
CA MET A 273 8.58 -5.95 -3.06
C MET A 273 9.59 -5.28 -3.98
N LYS A 274 10.89 -5.36 -3.66
CA LYS A 274 11.96 -4.81 -4.49
C LYS A 274 11.97 -5.42 -5.89
N ALA A 275 11.83 -6.74 -5.98
CA ALA A 275 11.79 -7.46 -7.25
C ALA A 275 10.66 -6.95 -8.15
N CYS A 276 9.41 -6.94 -7.64
CA CYS A 276 8.24 -6.56 -8.42
C CYS A 276 8.23 -5.07 -8.77
N LEU A 277 8.53 -4.18 -7.82
CA LEU A 277 8.58 -2.73 -8.07
C LEU A 277 9.76 -2.36 -8.99
N GLY A 278 10.91 -3.03 -8.84
CA GLY A 278 12.04 -2.89 -9.75
C GLY A 278 11.74 -3.39 -11.17
N GLY A 279 11.01 -4.50 -11.29
CA GLY A 279 10.51 -5.02 -12.57
C GLY A 279 9.56 -4.04 -13.25
N LEU A 280 8.58 -3.51 -12.51
CA LEU A 280 7.67 -2.46 -12.99
C LEU A 280 8.44 -1.22 -13.47
N LYS A 281 9.40 -0.76 -12.66
CA LYS A 281 10.26 0.39 -12.99
C LYS A 281 11.03 0.17 -14.30
N ARG A 282 11.68 -0.99 -14.47
CA ARG A 282 12.44 -1.31 -15.69
C ARG A 282 11.55 -1.43 -16.92
N LEU A 283 10.41 -2.10 -16.78
CA LEU A 283 9.51 -2.40 -17.88
C LEU A 283 8.86 -1.12 -18.45
N LEU A 284 8.53 -0.16 -17.60
CA LEU A 284 7.71 1.00 -17.96
C LEU A 284 8.42 2.34 -17.73
N ASN A 285 9.74 2.32 -17.56
CA ASN A 285 10.58 3.50 -17.34
C ASN A 285 10.10 4.37 -16.14
N ASP A 286 10.04 3.73 -14.97
CA ASP A 286 9.65 4.33 -13.68
C ASP A 286 8.25 4.98 -13.69
N PRO A 287 7.18 4.20 -13.93
CA PRO A 287 5.83 4.75 -14.00
C PRO A 287 5.33 5.21 -12.62
N PRO A 288 4.44 6.21 -12.57
CA PRO A 288 3.74 6.53 -11.34
C PRO A 288 2.86 5.36 -10.89
N TYR A 289 2.81 5.12 -9.58
CA TYR A 289 1.98 4.06 -8.99
C TYR A 289 1.51 4.44 -7.58
N ASN A 290 0.44 3.80 -7.14
CA ASN A 290 0.09 3.72 -5.72
C ASN A 290 0.29 2.29 -5.24
N PHE A 291 0.55 2.11 -3.95
CA PHE A 291 0.30 0.81 -3.31
C PHE A 291 -0.41 1.00 -1.98
N GLY A 292 -1.10 -0.04 -1.50
CA GLY A 292 -1.75 -0.04 -0.20
C GLY A 292 -1.79 -1.43 0.42
N PHE A 293 -1.59 -1.49 1.74
CA PHE A 293 -1.80 -2.71 2.51
C PHE A 293 -3.27 -2.84 2.91
N HIS A 294 -3.83 -4.03 2.69
CA HIS A 294 -5.17 -4.44 3.08
C HIS A 294 -5.05 -5.41 4.25
N MET A 295 -5.53 -5.01 5.43
CA MET A 295 -5.30 -5.75 6.69
C MET A 295 -6.54 -5.71 7.58
N ALA A 296 -6.71 -6.73 8.42
CA ALA A 296 -7.74 -6.79 9.45
C ALA A 296 -7.16 -7.39 10.73
N PRO A 297 -6.56 -6.58 11.62
CA PRO A 297 -5.92 -7.10 12.83
C PRO A 297 -6.92 -7.56 13.90
N GLN A 298 -8.23 -7.37 13.69
CA GLN A 298 -9.25 -7.85 14.61
C GLN A 298 -9.17 -9.37 14.74
N SER A 299 -9.18 -9.88 15.97
CA SER A 299 -9.03 -11.31 16.25
C SER A 299 -10.07 -12.18 15.55
N GLU A 300 -11.30 -11.69 15.37
CA GLU A 300 -12.35 -12.41 14.64
C GLU A 300 -11.98 -12.62 13.16
N ALA A 301 -11.35 -11.64 12.53
CA ALA A 301 -10.96 -11.70 11.12
C ALA A 301 -9.78 -12.65 10.87
N ALA A 302 -9.02 -13.02 11.91
CA ALA A 302 -7.86 -13.91 11.79
C ALA A 302 -8.20 -15.28 11.19
N SER A 303 -9.45 -15.74 11.24
CA SER A 303 -9.87 -17.04 10.68
C SER A 303 -10.27 -16.98 9.21
N TYR A 304 -10.74 -15.83 8.70
CA TYR A 304 -11.36 -15.73 7.38
C TYR A 304 -10.71 -14.71 6.45
N TYR A 305 -9.96 -13.75 6.98
CA TYR A 305 -9.30 -12.69 6.20
C TYR A 305 -7.80 -12.92 6.09
N HIS A 306 -7.21 -12.46 4.99
CA HIS A 306 -5.80 -12.61 4.69
C HIS A 306 -5.26 -11.28 4.19
N TRP A 307 -4.24 -10.75 4.86
CA TRP A 307 -3.68 -9.48 4.43
C TRP A 307 -2.94 -9.62 3.11
N HIS A 308 -2.92 -8.55 2.34
CA HIS A 308 -2.19 -8.48 1.08
C HIS A 308 -1.79 -7.03 0.80
N LEU A 309 -0.82 -6.86 -0.10
CA LEU A 309 -0.39 -5.58 -0.64
C LEU A 309 -0.85 -5.50 -2.10
N GLU A 310 -1.58 -4.46 -2.46
CA GLU A 310 -1.96 -4.20 -3.85
C GLU A 310 -1.14 -3.03 -4.42
N VAL A 311 -0.68 -3.18 -5.66
CA VAL A 311 0.06 -2.14 -6.41
C VAL A 311 -0.73 -1.74 -7.64
N TYR A 312 -0.94 -0.43 -7.80
CA TYR A 312 -1.80 0.19 -8.80
C TYR A 312 -1.02 1.15 -9.71
N PRO A 313 -0.42 0.67 -10.82
CA PRO A 313 0.24 1.55 -11.79
C PRO A 313 -0.74 2.54 -12.44
N LYS A 314 -0.36 3.82 -12.49
CA LYS A 314 -1.16 4.89 -13.11
C LYS A 314 -0.84 5.01 -14.60
N LEU A 315 -1.34 4.03 -15.36
CA LEU A 315 -1.16 3.92 -16.81
C LEU A 315 -2.39 4.31 -17.62
N ALA A 316 -3.55 4.43 -16.99
CA ALA A 316 -4.80 4.85 -17.60
C ALA A 316 -5.51 5.90 -16.73
N ILE A 317 -6.29 6.76 -17.37
CA ILE A 317 -7.14 7.74 -16.71
C ILE A 317 -8.58 7.22 -16.74
N TRP A 318 -9.18 7.01 -15.57
CA TRP A 318 -10.58 6.66 -15.46
C TRP A 318 -11.49 7.82 -15.88
N ALA A 319 -12.44 7.54 -16.76
CA ALA A 319 -13.33 8.51 -17.36
C ALA A 319 -14.76 8.33 -16.83
N GLY A 320 -15.74 8.90 -17.54
CA GLY A 320 -17.13 8.92 -17.11
C GLY A 320 -17.73 7.53 -16.88
N PHE A 321 -17.31 6.51 -17.64
CA PHE A 321 -17.84 5.15 -17.47
C PHE A 321 -17.38 4.54 -16.14
N GLU A 322 -16.08 4.55 -15.87
CA GLU A 322 -15.51 3.97 -14.66
C GLU A 322 -15.98 4.72 -13.41
N LYS A 323 -15.98 6.06 -13.48
CA LYS A 323 -16.39 6.91 -12.35
C LYS A 323 -17.88 6.81 -12.01
N SER A 324 -18.77 6.60 -13.00
CA SER A 324 -20.22 6.59 -12.76
C SER A 324 -20.78 5.21 -12.44
N THR A 325 -20.14 4.13 -12.90
CA THR A 325 -20.68 2.77 -12.78
C THR A 325 -19.95 1.91 -11.75
N GLY A 326 -18.68 2.21 -11.44
CA GLY A 326 -17.83 1.29 -10.67
C GLY A 326 -17.40 0.05 -11.45
N MET A 327 -17.68 -0.03 -12.76
CA MET A 327 -17.09 -1.02 -13.67
C MET A 327 -15.83 -0.45 -14.31
N TYR A 328 -14.79 -1.27 -14.44
CA TYR A 328 -13.49 -0.81 -14.94
C TYR A 328 -13.19 -1.39 -16.33
N ILE A 329 -12.41 -0.65 -17.12
CA ILE A 329 -11.88 -1.12 -18.39
C ILE A 329 -10.37 -1.23 -18.26
N ASN A 330 -9.84 -2.45 -18.42
CA ASN A 330 -8.42 -2.71 -18.46
C ASN A 330 -7.99 -3.07 -19.88
N THR A 331 -6.96 -2.40 -20.38
CA THR A 331 -6.43 -2.58 -21.75
C THR A 331 -5.30 -3.59 -21.83
N VAL A 332 -4.84 -4.13 -20.69
CA VAL A 332 -3.83 -5.17 -20.60
C VAL A 332 -4.44 -6.36 -19.87
N SER A 333 -4.38 -7.56 -20.46
CA SER A 333 -4.86 -8.74 -19.76
C SER A 333 -3.92 -9.07 -18.58
N PRO A 334 -4.44 -9.57 -17.44
CA PRO A 334 -3.62 -9.99 -16.31
C PRO A 334 -2.53 -10.99 -16.69
N GLU A 335 -2.81 -11.89 -17.64
CA GLU A 335 -1.84 -12.88 -18.14
C GLU A 335 -0.64 -12.19 -18.83
N THR A 336 -0.92 -11.21 -19.69
CA THR A 336 0.13 -10.44 -20.38
C THR A 336 0.91 -9.58 -19.38
N ALA A 337 0.23 -8.97 -18.43
CA ALA A 337 0.86 -8.19 -17.37
C ALA A 337 1.83 -9.05 -16.55
N ALA A 338 1.40 -10.25 -16.16
CA ALA A 338 2.22 -11.18 -15.40
C ALA A 338 3.43 -11.68 -16.20
N GLU A 339 3.24 -12.02 -17.48
CA GLU A 339 4.34 -12.42 -18.37
C GLU A 339 5.42 -11.33 -18.47
N HIS A 340 5.01 -10.09 -18.75
CA HIS A 340 5.95 -8.98 -18.87
C HIS A 340 6.64 -8.64 -17.55
N LEU A 341 5.93 -8.62 -16.42
CA LEU A 341 6.52 -8.37 -15.10
C LEU A 341 7.51 -9.47 -14.72
N ARG A 342 7.14 -10.74 -14.94
CA ARG A 342 8.01 -11.89 -14.68
C ARG A 342 9.30 -11.80 -15.49
N GLY A 343 9.21 -11.45 -16.78
CA GLY A 343 10.39 -11.24 -17.64
C GLY A 343 11.24 -10.02 -17.26
N ALA A 344 10.68 -9.07 -16.53
CA ALA A 344 11.38 -7.87 -16.09
C ALA A 344 12.03 -8.01 -14.70
N ILE A 345 11.65 -9.00 -13.89
CA ILE A 345 12.26 -9.29 -12.58
C ILE A 345 13.65 -9.90 -12.80
N GLN A 346 14.63 -9.47 -11.99
CA GLN A 346 16.00 -9.98 -11.99
C GLN A 346 16.30 -10.68 -10.67
#